data_AF-A0A945LJQ9-F1
#
_entry.id   AF-A0A945LJQ9-F1
#
_cell.length_a   1.000
_cell.length_b   1.000
_cell.length_c   1.000
_cell.angle_alpha   90.00
_cell.angle_beta   90.00
_cell.angle_gamma   90.00
#
_symmetry.space_group_name_H-M   'P 1'
#
loop_
_entity.id
_entity.type
_entity.pdbx_description
1 polymer ?
#
loop_
_entity_poly.entity_id
_entity_poly.type
_entity_poly.pdbx_seq_one_letter_code
_entity_poly.pdbx_strand_id
1 'polypeptide(L)'
;MLRRLMFFGVGALISIIVLSIGNNRVRDTFVSYLHYGDDTPRVISQLKFADYKIYRDSDTLDFEEVDVLISVSEELSPRNKRHKDSSRFIVESFLKNAWVNRDMSDRDSYPQIFVLDNVVGSQNQRLYCRYYKKDKTVIEETRFDPIKEDSVTERKKVSIVDYVKLEKDIPISSRSYISYLIIIGIFLLIMIPVSFFCRRLIRKIGLKDE
;
A
#
# COMPACT_ATOMS: atom_id res chain seq x y z
N MET A 1 -27.77 -5.32 35.26
CA MET A 1 -27.78 -4.93 33.84
C MET A 1 -26.36 -4.86 33.25
N LEU A 2 -25.39 -4.25 33.94
CA LEU A 2 -23.98 -4.17 33.50
C LEU A 2 -23.32 -5.54 33.24
N ARG A 3 -23.56 -6.53 34.12
CA ARG A 3 -23.07 -7.91 33.95
C ARG A 3 -23.50 -8.56 32.63
N ARG A 4 -24.74 -8.32 32.18
CA ARG A 4 -25.27 -8.93 30.93
C ARG A 4 -24.73 -8.22 29.67
N LEU A 5 -24.47 -6.92 29.75
CA LEU A 5 -23.76 -6.18 28.71
C LEU A 5 -22.30 -6.63 28.59
N MET A 6 -21.62 -6.90 29.72
CA MET A 6 -20.27 -7.46 29.73
C MET A 6 -20.22 -8.82 29.03
N PHE A 7 -21.15 -9.74 29.27
CA PHE A 7 -21.16 -11.04 28.57
C PHE A 7 -21.35 -10.89 27.05
N PHE A 8 -22.16 -9.92 26.61
CA PHE A 8 -22.35 -9.66 25.18
C PHE A 8 -21.12 -8.99 24.55
N GLY A 9 -20.51 -8.03 25.25
CA GLY A 9 -19.25 -7.41 24.84
C GLY A 9 -18.11 -8.42 24.79
N VAL A 10 -18.01 -9.31 25.77
CA VAL A 10 -17.04 -10.42 25.81
C VAL A 10 -17.33 -11.43 24.70
N GLY A 11 -18.58 -11.77 24.42
CA GLY A 11 -18.94 -12.65 23.30
C GLY A 11 -18.58 -12.07 21.93
N ALA A 12 -18.83 -10.78 21.72
CA ALA A 12 -18.40 -10.07 20.51
C ALA A 12 -16.87 -9.97 20.41
N LEU A 13 -16.18 -9.75 21.55
CA LEU A 13 -14.72 -9.70 21.61
C LEU A 13 -14.09 -11.07 21.36
N ILE A 14 -14.70 -12.15 21.86
CA ILE A 14 -14.34 -13.53 21.55
C ILE A 14 -14.58 -13.82 20.06
N SER A 15 -15.67 -13.36 19.47
CA SER A 15 -15.91 -13.48 18.03
C SER A 15 -14.82 -12.79 17.21
N ILE A 16 -14.40 -11.58 17.60
CA ILE A 16 -13.28 -10.86 16.97
C ILE A 16 -11.96 -11.61 17.17
N ILE A 17 -11.71 -12.17 18.36
CA ILE A 17 -10.53 -12.97 18.66
C ILE A 17 -10.52 -14.27 17.83
N VAL A 18 -11.66 -14.94 17.68
CA VAL A 18 -11.79 -16.17 16.85
C VAL A 18 -11.63 -15.86 15.36
N LEU A 19 -12.12 -14.70 14.89
CA LEU A 19 -11.80 -14.17 13.56
C LEU A 19 -10.31 -13.82 13.40
N SER A 20 -9.63 -13.44 14.48
CA SER A 20 -8.19 -13.14 14.52
C SER A 20 -7.29 -14.37 14.74
N ILE A 21 -7.84 -15.48 15.25
CA ILE A 21 -7.07 -16.71 15.51
C ILE A 21 -6.89 -17.48 14.21
N GLY A 22 -5.65 -17.47 13.71
CA GLY A 22 -5.19 -18.22 12.54
C GLY A 22 -5.01 -17.37 11.28
N ASN A 23 -4.17 -17.85 10.36
CA ASN A 23 -4.15 -17.38 8.97
C ASN A 23 -5.28 -18.11 8.23
N ASN A 24 -6.47 -17.51 8.22
CA ASN A 24 -7.61 -18.04 7.50
C ASN A 24 -8.15 -17.00 6.49
N ARG A 25 -8.78 -17.49 5.42
CA ARG A 25 -9.29 -16.66 4.32
C ARG A 25 -10.31 -15.61 4.78
N VAL A 26 -11.05 -15.88 5.86
CA VAL A 26 -12.06 -14.96 6.41
C VAL A 26 -11.37 -13.73 7.04
N ARG A 27 -10.28 -13.95 7.79
CA ARG A 27 -9.44 -12.89 8.32
C ARG A 27 -8.84 -12.04 7.22
N ASP A 28 -8.26 -12.66 6.19
CA ASP A 28 -7.66 -11.92 5.06
C ASP A 28 -8.71 -11.06 4.34
N THR A 29 -9.91 -11.62 4.16
CA THR A 29 -11.06 -10.90 3.59
C THR A 29 -11.46 -9.73 4.49
N PHE A 30 -11.58 -9.95 5.81
CA PHE A 30 -11.92 -8.90 6.76
C PHE A 30 -10.86 -7.79 6.84
N VAL A 31 -9.58 -8.15 6.86
CA VAL A 31 -8.45 -7.22 6.80
C VAL A 31 -8.47 -6.43 5.48
N SER A 32 -8.79 -7.07 4.35
CA SER A 32 -8.95 -6.38 3.08
C SER A 32 -10.08 -5.35 3.11
N TYR A 33 -11.19 -5.63 3.81
CA TYR A 33 -12.26 -4.66 4.04
C TYR A 33 -11.81 -3.51 4.95
N LEU A 34 -11.04 -3.78 6.02
CA LEU A 34 -10.46 -2.74 6.88
C LEU A 34 -9.60 -1.73 6.10
N HIS A 35 -8.85 -2.24 5.12
CA HIS A 35 -7.99 -1.44 4.28
C HIS A 35 -8.66 -0.90 3.02
N TYR A 36 -9.95 -1.17 2.78
CA TYR A 36 -10.61 -0.77 1.54
C TYR A 36 -10.57 0.76 1.31
N GLY A 37 -10.75 1.55 2.37
CA GLY A 37 -10.66 3.01 2.33
C GLY A 37 -9.25 3.57 2.49
N ASP A 38 -8.23 2.72 2.65
CA ASP A 38 -6.82 3.11 2.71
C ASP A 38 -6.10 2.61 1.46
N ASP A 39 -5.77 3.52 0.55
CA ASP A 39 -5.07 3.16 -0.68
C ASP A 39 -3.59 2.84 -0.45
N THR A 40 -3.06 3.11 0.75
CA THR A 40 -1.64 2.94 1.10
C THR A 40 -1.11 1.55 0.76
N PRO A 41 -1.72 0.44 1.23
CA PRO A 41 -1.19 -0.89 0.96
C PRO A 41 -1.24 -1.22 -0.54
N ARG A 42 -2.26 -0.71 -1.25
CA ARG A 42 -2.42 -0.90 -2.71
C ARG A 42 -1.32 -0.18 -3.48
N VAL A 43 -1.09 1.10 -3.18
CA VAL A 43 -0.04 1.90 -3.83
C VAL A 43 1.34 1.31 -3.54
N ILE A 44 1.65 1.00 -2.27
CA ILE A 44 2.95 0.40 -1.90
C ILE A 44 3.15 -0.94 -2.63
N SER A 45 2.11 -1.75 -2.78
CA SER A 45 2.19 -3.02 -3.53
C SER A 45 2.47 -2.76 -5.01
N GLN A 46 1.80 -1.79 -5.63
CA GLN A 46 2.08 -1.41 -7.03
C GLN A 46 3.54 -0.98 -7.22
N LEU A 47 4.09 -0.20 -6.28
CA LEU A 47 5.48 0.23 -6.34
C LEU A 47 6.48 -0.93 -6.14
N LYS A 48 6.14 -1.89 -5.28
CA LYS A 48 6.97 -3.08 -5.02
C LYS A 48 6.98 -4.09 -6.16
N PHE A 49 5.85 -4.26 -6.84
CA PHE A 49 5.67 -5.26 -7.91
C PHE A 49 5.86 -4.72 -9.32
N ALA A 50 6.28 -3.45 -9.48
CA ALA A 50 6.59 -2.91 -10.78
C ALA A 50 7.73 -3.68 -11.47
N ASP A 51 7.60 -3.86 -12.79
CA ASP A 51 8.54 -4.62 -13.62
C ASP A 51 9.93 -3.95 -13.64
N TYR A 52 9.96 -2.63 -13.76
CA TYR A 52 11.19 -1.82 -13.71
C TYR A 52 11.14 -0.81 -12.58
N LYS A 53 12.26 -0.68 -11.89
CA LYS A 53 12.46 0.28 -10.80
C LYS A 53 13.67 1.14 -11.11
N ILE A 54 13.43 2.42 -11.31
CA ILE A 54 14.44 3.43 -11.55
C ILE A 54 14.67 4.13 -10.21
N TYR A 55 15.90 4.07 -9.72
CA TYR A 55 16.34 4.77 -8.53
C TYR A 55 17.20 5.93 -9.00
N ARG A 56 16.71 7.16 -8.84
CA ARG A 56 17.56 8.33 -9.05
C ARG A 56 18.45 8.48 -7.82
N ASP A 57 19.73 8.74 -8.05
CA ASP A 57 20.81 8.63 -7.07
C ASP A 57 20.46 9.37 -5.75
N SER A 58 20.69 8.66 -4.65
CA SER A 58 20.15 8.90 -3.32
C SER A 58 21.12 9.61 -2.37
N ASP A 59 22.27 10.08 -2.86
CA ASP A 59 23.31 10.63 -1.99
C ASP A 59 23.39 12.15 -1.92
N THR A 60 22.68 12.90 -2.76
CA THR A 60 22.49 14.35 -2.55
C THR A 60 21.13 14.82 -3.05
N LEU A 61 20.42 15.52 -2.16
CA LEU A 61 19.37 16.46 -2.49
C LEU A 61 19.99 17.68 -3.21
N ASP A 62 20.61 17.51 -4.39
CA ASP A 62 20.96 18.59 -5.31
C ASP A 62 20.83 18.08 -6.76
N PHE A 63 20.14 18.86 -7.59
CA PHE A 63 19.66 18.45 -8.91
C PHE A 63 20.69 18.74 -10.00
N GLU A 64 20.93 17.74 -10.85
CA GLU A 64 21.15 17.97 -12.28
C GLU A 64 20.10 17.16 -13.03
N GLU A 65 19.38 17.83 -13.93
CA GLU A 65 18.34 17.26 -14.77
C GLU A 65 19.00 16.29 -15.76
N VAL A 66 19.06 15.00 -15.40
CA VAL A 66 19.51 13.98 -16.35
C VAL A 66 18.34 13.66 -17.27
N ASP A 67 18.50 14.16 -18.51
CA ASP A 67 17.65 13.91 -19.65
C ASP A 67 17.24 12.43 -19.72
N VAL A 68 15.94 12.21 -19.88
CA VAL A 68 15.34 10.90 -20.06
C VAL A 68 15.65 10.43 -21.48
N LEU A 69 16.89 9.98 -21.69
CA LEU A 69 17.22 9.08 -22.79
C LEU A 69 17.43 7.70 -22.19
N ILE A 70 16.38 6.89 -22.32
CA ILE A 70 16.43 5.44 -22.20
C ILE A 70 17.45 4.96 -23.24
N SER A 71 18.73 4.89 -22.89
CA SER A 71 19.72 4.14 -23.64
C SER A 71 19.76 2.73 -23.07
N VAL A 72 19.06 1.85 -23.80
CA VAL A 72 19.23 0.41 -23.84
C VAL A 72 20.71 0.10 -24.09
N SER A 73 21.50 -0.01 -23.01
CA SER A 73 22.83 -0.67 -23.00
C SER A 73 23.40 -0.67 -21.58
N GLU A 74 22.94 -1.56 -20.71
CA GLU A 74 23.57 -1.74 -19.39
C GLU A 74 24.46 -2.99 -19.41
N GLU A 75 25.63 -2.88 -20.03
CA GLU A 75 26.80 -3.66 -19.58
C GLU A 75 27.32 -3.02 -18.28
N LEU A 76 27.19 -3.77 -17.19
CA LEU A 76 27.45 -3.35 -15.82
C LEU A 76 28.93 -3.03 -15.56
N SER A 77 29.20 -1.77 -15.20
CA SER A 77 30.37 -1.43 -14.38
C SER A 77 30.16 -1.88 -12.91
N PRO A 78 31.15 -2.50 -12.25
CA PRO A 78 31.00 -3.03 -10.88
C PRO A 78 30.76 -1.96 -9.80
N ARG A 79 30.96 -0.68 -10.12
CA ARG A 79 30.68 0.45 -9.22
C ARG A 79 29.19 0.78 -9.15
N ASN A 80 28.48 0.74 -10.28
CA ASN A 80 27.03 1.01 -10.35
C ASN A 80 26.19 -0.09 -9.71
N LYS A 81 26.67 -1.34 -9.74
CA LYS A 81 25.96 -2.48 -9.13
C LYS A 81 25.79 -2.31 -7.61
N ARG A 82 26.85 -1.92 -6.90
CA ARG A 82 26.82 -1.67 -5.45
C ARG A 82 25.88 -0.53 -5.06
N HIS A 83 25.85 0.53 -5.87
CA HIS A 83 24.99 1.69 -5.62
C HIS A 83 23.50 1.37 -5.79
N LYS A 84 23.17 0.60 -6.84
CA LYS A 84 21.82 0.12 -7.14
C LYS A 84 21.25 -0.76 -6.03
N ASP A 85 22.08 -1.63 -5.45
CA ASP A 85 21.68 -2.51 -4.34
C ASP A 85 21.43 -1.72 -3.04
N SER A 86 22.23 -0.67 -2.77
CA SER A 86 22.05 0.22 -1.62
C SER A 86 20.76 1.05 -1.71
N SER A 87 20.52 1.69 -2.86
CA SER A 87 19.32 2.51 -3.12
C SER A 87 18.04 1.68 -2.99
N ARG A 88 18.07 0.44 -3.50
CA ARG A 88 16.98 -0.52 -3.36
C ARG A 88 16.67 -0.85 -1.90
N PHE A 89 17.69 -1.13 -1.09
CA PHE A 89 17.51 -1.46 0.33
C PHE A 89 16.89 -0.28 1.09
N ILE A 90 17.37 0.94 0.83
CA ILE A 90 16.84 2.17 1.43
C ILE A 90 15.35 2.32 1.12
N VAL A 91 14.97 2.23 -0.15
CA VAL A 91 13.56 2.36 -0.57
C VAL A 91 12.70 1.24 -0.01
N GLU A 92 13.14 -0.02 -0.04
CA GLU A 92 12.38 -1.14 0.53
C GLU A 92 12.16 -0.97 2.05
N SER A 93 13.16 -0.46 2.76
CA SER A 93 13.05 -0.15 4.19
C SER A 93 12.08 1.02 4.46
N PHE A 94 12.13 2.07 3.63
CA PHE A 94 11.21 3.21 3.69
C PHE A 94 9.77 2.77 3.43
N LEU A 95 9.54 1.94 2.42
CA LEU A 95 8.19 1.48 2.03
C LEU A 95 7.52 0.56 3.06
N LYS A 96 8.22 0.09 4.09
CA LYS A 96 7.66 -0.83 5.10
C LYS A 96 6.58 -0.17 5.96
N ASN A 97 6.80 1.08 6.36
CA ASN A 97 5.91 1.82 7.27
C ASN A 97 5.33 3.11 6.65
N ALA A 98 5.63 3.37 5.38
CA ALA A 98 5.16 4.56 4.69
C ALA A 98 3.63 4.57 4.52
N TRP A 99 3.07 5.78 4.37
CA TRP A 99 1.69 5.99 3.97
C TRP A 99 1.57 7.00 2.83
N VAL A 100 0.49 6.91 2.07
CA VAL A 100 0.24 7.81 0.94
C VAL A 100 -0.24 9.16 1.46
N ASN A 101 0.49 10.21 1.09
CA ASN A 101 0.05 11.58 1.25
C ASN A 101 -1.02 11.87 0.19
N ARG A 102 -2.28 11.95 0.61
CA ARG A 102 -3.43 12.09 -0.29
C ARG A 102 -3.52 13.48 -0.91
N ASP A 103 -3.02 14.49 -0.21
CA ASP A 103 -3.13 15.89 -0.63
C ASP A 103 -2.12 16.22 -1.73
N MET A 104 -0.95 15.56 -1.71
CA MET A 104 0.14 15.79 -2.67
C MET A 104 0.22 14.74 -3.78
N SER A 105 -0.48 13.61 -3.66
CA SER A 105 -0.48 12.57 -4.70
C SER A 105 -1.51 12.88 -5.78
N ASP A 106 -1.07 12.86 -7.04
CA ASP A 106 -1.94 12.97 -8.21
C ASP A 106 -2.11 11.60 -8.88
N ARG A 107 -3.34 11.09 -8.85
CA ARG A 107 -3.69 9.76 -9.37
C ARG A 107 -4.32 9.82 -10.75
N ASP A 108 -4.78 11.00 -11.16
CA ASP A 108 -5.51 11.22 -12.39
C ASP A 108 -4.54 11.60 -13.52
N SER A 109 -3.38 12.17 -13.18
CA SER A 109 -2.28 12.42 -14.10
C SER A 109 -1.63 11.15 -14.66
N TYR A 110 -0.92 11.32 -15.78
CA TYR A 110 -0.02 10.32 -16.32
C TYR A 110 1.37 10.91 -16.58
N PRO A 111 2.45 10.38 -15.97
CA PRO A 111 2.46 9.28 -15.00
C PRO A 111 1.69 9.63 -13.71
N GLN A 112 1.26 8.60 -12.97
CA GLN A 112 0.66 8.84 -11.65
C GLN A 112 1.75 9.30 -10.69
N ILE A 113 1.49 10.36 -9.95
CA ILE A 113 2.42 10.94 -8.99
C ILE A 113 1.99 10.47 -7.60
N PHE A 114 2.86 9.68 -6.95
CA PHE A 114 2.64 9.23 -5.59
C PHE A 114 3.64 9.90 -4.67
N VAL A 115 3.13 10.51 -3.60
CA VAL A 115 3.92 11.06 -2.52
C VAL A 115 3.67 10.21 -1.28
N LEU A 116 4.75 9.66 -0.73
CA LEU A 116 4.71 8.77 0.43
C LEU A 116 5.42 9.45 1.60
N ASP A 117 4.78 9.45 2.75
CA ASP A 117 5.38 9.93 4.00
C ASP A 117 5.75 8.74 4.89
N ASN A 118 6.82 8.87 5.66
CA ASN A 118 7.23 7.88 6.64
C ASN A 118 7.99 8.55 7.80
N VAL A 119 8.04 7.88 8.95
CA VAL A 119 8.93 8.21 10.06
C VAL A 119 9.96 7.10 10.19
N VAL A 120 11.23 7.42 9.89
CA VAL A 120 12.35 6.48 10.00
C VAL A 120 13.21 6.92 11.18
N GLY A 121 13.19 6.13 12.25
CA GLY A 121 13.78 6.54 13.54
C GLY A 121 13.00 7.72 14.14
N SER A 122 13.67 8.85 14.34
CA SER A 122 13.07 10.10 14.81
C SER A 122 12.91 11.16 13.70
N GLN A 123 13.14 10.77 12.44
CA GLN A 123 13.15 11.68 11.31
C GLN A 123 11.95 11.47 10.40
N ASN A 124 11.27 12.57 10.11
CA ASN A 124 10.22 12.61 9.11
C ASN A 124 10.84 12.59 7.71
N GLN A 125 10.34 11.72 6.86
CA GLN A 125 10.85 11.55 5.51
C GLN A 125 9.70 11.47 4.51
N ARG A 126 9.92 11.96 3.29
CA ARG A 126 8.95 11.92 2.19
C ARG A 126 9.59 11.47 0.89
N LEU A 127 8.97 10.54 0.21
CA LEU A 127 9.42 9.97 -1.04
C LEU A 127 8.46 10.34 -2.16
N TYR A 128 8.99 10.89 -3.25
CA TYR A 128 8.27 11.19 -4.47
C TYR A 128 8.51 10.07 -5.48
N CYS A 129 7.41 9.52 -5.99
CA CYS A 129 7.41 8.42 -6.93
C CYS A 129 6.57 8.80 -8.15
N ARG A 130 7.04 8.44 -9.34
CA ARG A 130 6.23 8.43 -10.57
C ARG A 130 5.95 6.99 -10.97
N TYR A 131 4.69 6.68 -11.23
CA TYR A 131 4.25 5.35 -11.62
C TYR A 131 3.68 5.35 -13.03
N TYR A 132 4.27 4.52 -13.88
CA TYR A 132 3.86 4.29 -15.25
C TYR A 132 3.11 2.97 -15.34
N LYS A 133 1.82 3.06 -15.71
CA LYS A 133 0.93 1.90 -15.81
C LYS A 133 1.36 0.98 -16.96
N LYS A 134 1.24 -0.32 -16.72
CA LYS A 134 1.52 -1.39 -17.68
C LYS A 134 0.78 -1.23 -19.01
N ASP A 135 -0.47 -0.80 -18.97
CA ASP A 135 -1.29 -0.68 -20.18
C ASP A 135 -0.87 0.47 -21.11
N LYS A 136 -0.14 1.45 -20.57
CA LYS A 136 0.27 2.66 -21.28
C LYS A 136 1.77 2.70 -21.61
N THR A 137 2.55 1.74 -21.12
CA THR A 137 4.01 1.72 -21.31
C THR A 137 4.39 0.47 -22.10
N VAL A 138 4.92 0.68 -23.29
CA VAL A 138 5.40 -0.38 -24.19
C VAL A 138 6.89 -0.18 -24.37
N ILE A 139 7.68 -1.20 -24.02
CA ILE A 139 9.10 -1.26 -24.33
C ILE A 139 9.28 -2.24 -25.48
N GLU A 140 10.18 -1.89 -26.40
CA GLU A 140 10.66 -2.78 -27.45
C GLU A 140 11.92 -3.47 -26.92
N GLU A 141 11.84 -4.77 -26.68
CA GLU A 141 13.01 -5.59 -26.33
C GLU A 141 13.48 -6.29 -27.59
N THR A 142 14.68 -5.93 -28.06
CA THR A 142 15.34 -6.64 -29.16
C THR A 142 16.19 -7.76 -28.60
N ARG A 143 15.91 -9.00 -29.00
CA ARG A 143 16.68 -10.18 -28.62
C ARG A 143 17.19 -10.87 -29.87
N PHE A 144 18.45 -11.30 -29.83
CA PHE A 144 19.01 -12.13 -30.89
C PHE A 144 18.41 -13.53 -30.80
N ASP A 145 17.75 -13.97 -31.86
CA ASP A 145 17.23 -15.34 -31.98
C ASP A 145 18.32 -16.19 -32.66
N PRO A 146 19.02 -17.06 -31.91
CA PRO A 146 20.11 -17.87 -32.47
C PRO A 146 19.62 -18.90 -33.49
N ILE A 147 18.30 -19.17 -33.57
CA ILE A 147 17.72 -20.12 -34.52
C ILE A 147 17.48 -19.44 -35.87
N LYS A 148 17.15 -18.13 -35.86
CA LYS A 148 16.86 -17.35 -37.07
C LYS A 148 18.04 -16.51 -37.55
N GLU A 149 19.13 -16.49 -36.78
CA GLU A 149 20.29 -15.60 -36.99
C GLU A 149 19.88 -14.12 -37.18
N ASP A 150 18.79 -13.71 -36.53
CA ASP A 150 18.22 -12.37 -36.69
C ASP A 150 17.78 -11.80 -35.34
N SER A 151 17.72 -10.48 -35.28
CA SER A 151 17.22 -9.75 -34.13
C SER A 151 15.69 -9.69 -34.14
N VAL A 152 15.05 -10.33 -33.18
CA VAL A 152 13.60 -10.28 -32.99
C VAL A 152 13.28 -9.15 -32.02
N THR A 153 12.46 -8.19 -32.46
CA THR A 153 11.99 -7.10 -31.60
C THR A 153 10.57 -7.42 -31.11
N GLU A 154 10.43 -7.61 -29.79
CA GLU A 154 9.14 -7.88 -29.15
C GLU A 154 8.64 -6.66 -28.38
N ARG A 155 7.35 -6.35 -28.54
CA ARG A 155 6.67 -5.29 -27.79
C ARG A 155 6.11 -5.85 -26.49
N LYS A 156 6.66 -5.39 -25.37
CA LYS A 156 6.24 -5.82 -24.04
C LYS A 156 5.60 -4.66 -23.27
N LYS A 157 4.41 -4.91 -22.73
CA LYS A 157 3.75 -4.00 -21.79
C LYS A 157 4.37 -4.15 -20.41
N VAL A 158 4.83 -3.06 -19.82
CA VAL A 158 5.59 -3.11 -18.56
C VAL A 158 5.18 -1.99 -17.62
N SER A 159 5.26 -2.23 -16.31
CA SER A 159 5.08 -1.21 -15.29
C SER A 159 6.43 -0.65 -14.86
N ILE A 160 6.51 0.67 -14.74
CA ILE A 160 7.75 1.35 -14.33
C ILE A 160 7.47 2.20 -13.11
N VAL A 161 8.36 2.14 -12.12
CA VAL A 161 8.39 3.05 -11.00
C VAL A 161 9.69 3.84 -11.06
N ASP A 162 9.55 5.15 -10.96
CA ASP A 162 10.67 6.08 -10.89
C ASP A 162 10.66 6.75 -9.51
N TYR A 163 11.63 6.41 -8.69
CA TYR A 163 11.85 7.00 -7.37
C TYR A 163 12.65 8.29 -7.56
N VAL A 164 11.95 9.42 -7.45
CA VAL A 164 12.44 10.72 -7.90
C VAL A 164 13.24 11.45 -6.81
N LYS A 165 12.71 11.52 -5.59
CA LYS A 165 13.28 12.36 -4.53
C LYS A 165 12.92 11.83 -3.14
N LEU A 166 13.89 11.84 -2.23
CA LEU A 166 13.67 11.60 -0.80
C LEU A 166 13.98 12.88 -0.01
N GLU A 167 12.94 13.50 0.55
CA GLU A 167 13.05 14.63 1.47
C GLU A 167 13.14 14.14 2.91
N LYS A 168 13.88 14.87 3.74
CA LYS A 168 14.09 14.59 5.16
C LYS A 168 13.77 15.84 5.99
N ASP A 169 13.38 15.66 7.25
CA ASP A 169 13.09 16.73 8.22
C ASP A 169 11.94 17.68 7.81
N ILE A 170 10.96 17.15 7.09
CA ILE A 170 9.79 17.92 6.64
C ILE A 170 8.52 17.60 7.46
N PRO A 171 7.51 18.48 7.47
CA PRO A 171 6.20 18.14 8.00
C PRO A 171 5.53 17.07 7.12
N ILE A 172 5.06 16.00 7.76
CA ILE A 172 4.39 14.86 7.12
C ILE A 172 2.88 14.94 7.28
N SER A 173 2.17 14.35 6.30
CA SER A 173 0.72 14.24 6.33
C SER A 173 0.23 13.34 7.46
N SER A 174 -1.00 13.58 7.90
CA SER A 174 -1.66 12.70 8.87
C SER A 174 -2.02 11.37 8.21
N ARG A 175 -1.73 10.27 8.89
CA ARG A 175 -2.15 8.94 8.44
C ARG A 175 -3.68 8.85 8.47
N SER A 176 -4.29 8.40 7.38
CA SER A 176 -5.74 8.28 7.30
C SER A 176 -6.23 7.05 8.07
N TYR A 177 -6.95 7.28 9.18
CA TYR A 177 -7.66 6.24 9.94
C TYR A 177 -9.15 6.17 9.62
N ILE A 178 -9.61 6.86 8.57
CA ILE A 178 -11.03 7.02 8.22
C ILE A 178 -11.70 5.66 8.00
N SER A 179 -11.04 4.72 7.32
CA SER A 179 -11.60 3.38 7.06
C SER A 179 -11.87 2.61 8.36
N TYR A 180 -10.99 2.72 9.36
CA TYR A 180 -11.19 2.09 10.67
C TYR A 180 -12.39 2.70 11.40
N LEU A 181 -12.55 4.02 11.38
CA LEU A 181 -13.67 4.70 12.01
C LEU A 181 -15.01 4.34 11.35
N ILE A 182 -15.05 4.26 10.02
CA ILE A 182 -16.26 3.84 9.28
C ILE A 182 -16.67 2.43 9.69
N ILE A 183 -15.71 1.50 9.82
CA ILE A 183 -16.02 0.10 10.15
C ILE A 183 -16.46 -0.04 11.60
N ILE A 184 -15.84 0.69 12.52
CA ILE A 184 -16.34 0.79 13.89
C ILE A 184 -17.78 1.34 13.87
N GLY A 185 -18.06 2.35 13.07
CA GLY A 185 -19.40 2.91 12.88
C GLY A 185 -20.42 1.86 12.38
N ILE A 186 -20.09 1.10 11.33
CA ILE A 186 -20.95 0.03 10.81
C ILE A 186 -21.18 -1.05 11.87
N PHE A 187 -20.13 -1.44 12.59
CA PHE A 187 -20.22 -2.45 13.65
C PHE A 187 -21.17 -1.99 14.76
N LEU A 188 -21.06 -0.74 15.20
CA LEU A 188 -21.97 -0.15 16.18
C LEU A 188 -23.41 -0.06 15.63
N LEU A 189 -23.58 0.31 14.36
CA LEU A 189 -24.88 0.40 13.69
C LEU A 189 -25.59 -0.96 13.65
N ILE A 190 -24.87 -2.07 13.51
CA ILE A 190 -25.44 -3.42 13.54
C ILE A 190 -25.66 -3.90 14.98
N MET A 191 -24.68 -3.66 15.87
CA MET A 191 -24.71 -4.16 17.24
C MET A 191 -25.80 -3.51 18.10
N ILE A 192 -26.05 -2.21 17.93
CA ILE A 192 -27.05 -1.48 18.73
C ILE A 192 -28.48 -2.03 18.51
N PRO A 193 -28.98 -2.17 17.26
CA PRO A 193 -30.28 -2.78 16.99
C PRO A 193 -30.36 -4.24 17.43
N VAL A 194 -29.33 -5.05 17.16
CA VAL A 194 -29.31 -6.47 17.56
C VAL A 194 -29.42 -6.60 19.08
N SER A 195 -28.66 -5.80 19.83
CA SER A 195 -28.75 -5.76 21.29
C SER A 195 -30.15 -5.37 21.77
N PHE A 196 -30.79 -4.39 21.11
CA PHE A 196 -32.16 -3.97 21.42
C PHE A 196 -33.19 -5.06 21.12
N PHE A 197 -33.08 -5.76 19.98
CA PHE A 197 -33.96 -6.86 19.60
C PHE A 197 -33.81 -8.07 20.52
N CYS A 198 -32.58 -8.48 20.86
CA CYS A 198 -32.33 -9.53 21.85
C CYS A 198 -32.98 -9.18 23.20
N ARG A 199 -32.87 -7.91 23.64
CA ARG A 199 -33.51 -7.43 24.87
C ARG A 199 -35.03 -7.53 24.82
N ARG A 200 -35.65 -7.20 23.68
CA ARG A 200 -37.10 -7.27 23.47
C ARG A 200 -37.61 -8.72 23.48
N LEU A 201 -36.87 -9.65 22.88
CA LEU A 201 -37.22 -11.08 22.87
C LEU A 201 -37.13 -11.71 24.27
N ILE A 202 -36.07 -11.43 25.01
CA ILE A 202 -35.89 -11.97 26.38
C ILE A 202 -37.00 -11.49 27.33
N ARG A 203 -37.40 -10.21 27.23
CA ARG A 203 -38.54 -9.69 28.01
C ARG A 203 -39.86 -10.38 27.67
N LYS A 204 -40.09 -10.75 26.40
CA LYS A 204 -41.29 -11.49 25.99
C LYS A 204 -41.31 -12.93 26.50
N ILE A 205 -40.14 -13.57 26.61
CA ILE A 205 -40.02 -14.95 27.14
C ILE A 205 -40.25 -14.94 28.65
N GLY A 206 -39.65 -14.00 29.39
CA GLY A 206 -39.85 -13.89 30.84
C GLY A 206 -41.25 -13.43 31.29
N LEU A 207 -42.10 -12.96 30.38
CA LEU A 207 -43.51 -12.61 30.65
C LEU A 207 -44.48 -13.79 30.41
N LYS A 208 -43.98 -14.93 29.94
CA LYS A 208 -44.78 -16.14 29.68
C LYS A 208 -44.76 -17.15 30.83
N ASP A 209 -43.92 -16.90 31.82
CA ASP A 209 -43.69 -17.77 32.98
C ASP A 209 -44.31 -17.20 34.28
N GLU A 210 -45.16 -16.17 34.18
CA GLU A 210 -46.12 -15.71 35.21
C GLU A 210 -47.55 -16.02 34.75
#